data_AF-A0A3L8Q1V4-F1
#
_entry.id   AF-A0A3L8Q1V4-F1
#
_cell.length_a   1.000
_cell.length_b   1.000
_cell.length_c   1.000
_cell.angle_alpha   90.00
_cell.angle_beta   90.00
_cell.angle_gamma   90.00
#
_symmetry.space_group_name_H-M   'P 1'
#
loop_
_entity.id
_entity.type
_entity.pdbx_description
1 polymer ?
#
loop_
_entity_poly.entity_id
_entity_poly.type
_entity_poly.pdbx_seq_one_letter_code
_entity_poly.pdbx_strand_id
1 'polypeptide(L)' 'MGDCLNLAKLIPNTLSYTHIAKQMNLTQQCVSVWIKKNEVPPRRVPEFSRITGIPKSKLNPLFSDEVAHG' A
#
# COMPACT_ATOMS: atom_id res chain seq x y z
N MET A 1 1.31 -23.40 2.30
CA MET A 1 1.53 -22.39 1.24
C MET A 1 1.30 -21.06 1.89
N GLY A 2 2.37 -20.30 2.13
CA GLY A 2 2.32 -19.09 2.94
C GLY A 2 1.38 -18.06 2.35
N ASP A 3 0.51 -17.52 3.20
CA ASP A 3 -0.42 -16.44 2.90
C ASP A 3 0.35 -15.19 2.46
N CYS A 4 0.70 -15.11 1.17
CA CYS A 4 1.22 -13.87 0.58
C CYS A 4 0.13 -12.81 0.74
N LEU A 5 0.33 -11.88 1.68
CA LEU A 5 -0.44 -10.64 1.79
C LEU A 5 -0.64 -10.09 0.38
N ASN A 6 -1.88 -9.84 -0.02
CA ASN A 6 -2.19 -9.26 -1.32
C ASN A 6 -2.69 -7.85 -1.06
N LEU A 7 -1.89 -6.84 -1.43
CA LEU A 7 -2.25 -5.43 -1.35
C LEU A 7 -3.58 -5.15 -2.07
N ALA A 8 -3.85 -5.90 -3.15
CA ALA A 8 -5.13 -5.88 -3.86
C ALA A 8 -6.33 -6.28 -2.98
N LYS A 9 -6.14 -7.20 -2.02
CA LYS A 9 -7.18 -7.60 -1.08
C LYS A 9 -7.37 -6.61 0.06
N LEU A 10 -6.36 -5.81 0.37
CA LEU A 10 -6.41 -4.79 1.41
C LEU A 10 -7.09 -3.51 0.93
N ILE A 11 -7.06 -3.23 -0.37
CA ILE A 11 -7.78 -2.09 -0.94
C ILE A 11 -9.28 -2.37 -0.84
N PRO A 12 -10.05 -1.46 -0.20
CA PRO A 12 -11.49 -1.62 -0.13
C PRO A 12 -12.07 -1.57 -1.55
N ASN A 13 -13.03 -2.45 -1.85
CA ASN A 13 -13.70 -2.54 -3.17
C ASN A 13 -14.37 -1.23 -3.62
N THR A 14 -14.48 -0.25 -2.72
CA THR A 14 -14.99 1.11 -2.98
C THR A 14 -13.97 2.04 -3.62
N LEU A 15 -12.66 1.73 -3.56
CA LEU A 15 -11.58 2.55 -4.10
C LEU A 15 -10.96 1.91 -5.35
N SER A 16 -11.10 2.58 -6.49
CA SER A 16 -10.47 2.16 -7.75
C SER A 16 -9.00 2.62 -7.82
N TYR A 17 -8.15 1.85 -8.51
CA TYR A 17 -6.74 2.21 -8.75
C TYR A 17 -6.59 3.59 -9.39
N THR A 18 -7.52 3.98 -10.27
CA THR A 18 -7.54 5.29 -10.91
C THR A 18 -7.84 6.40 -9.91
N HIS A 19 -8.68 6.16 -8.91
CA HIS A 19 -8.98 7.13 -7.87
C HIS A 19 -7.76 7.35 -6.97
N ILE A 20 -7.12 6.26 -6.53
CA ILE A 20 -5.90 6.32 -5.72
C ILE A 20 -4.79 7.05 -6.50
N ALA A 21 -4.60 6.71 -7.78
CA ALA A 21 -3.63 7.37 -8.65
C ALA A 21 -3.89 8.88 -8.79
N LYS A 22 -5.15 9.29 -8.98
CA LYS A 22 -5.54 10.72 -9.02
C LYS A 22 -5.22 11.44 -7.72
N GLN A 23 -5.56 10.85 -6.58
CA GLN A 23 -5.29 11.43 -5.26
C GLN A 23 -3.80 11.60 -4.99
N MET A 24 -2.96 10.68 -5.48
CA MET A 24 -1.50 10.73 -5.32
C MET A 24 -0.78 11.52 -6.41
N ASN A 25 -1.51 12.05 -7.40
CA ASN A 25 -0.95 12.68 -8.60
C ASN A 25 0.02 11.75 -9.36
N LEU A 26 -0.37 10.48 -9.52
CA LEU A 26 0.39 9.42 -10.18
C LEU A 26 -0.41 8.79 -11.31
N THR A 27 0.26 7.97 -12.12
CA THR A 27 -0.42 7.14 -13.11
C THR A 27 -0.98 5.87 -12.48
N GLN A 28 -2.10 5.37 -13.02
CA GLN A 28 -2.67 4.08 -12.62
C GLN A 28 -1.66 2.94 -12.75
N GLN A 29 -0.73 3.02 -13.70
CA GLN A 29 0.34 2.04 -13.89
C GLN A 29 1.26 1.97 -12.67
N CYS A 30 1.66 3.10 -12.08
CA CYS A 30 2.49 3.09 -10.87
C CYS A 30 1.79 2.36 -9.73
N VAL A 31 0.52 2.67 -9.47
CA VAL A 31 -0.27 2.00 -8.44
C VAL A 31 -0.37 0.51 -8.74
N SER A 32 -0.72 0.14 -9.98
CA SER A 32 -0.81 -1.27 -10.41
C SER A 32 0.51 -2.04 -10.19
N VAL A 33 1.66 -1.41 -10.46
CA VAL A 33 2.97 -2.02 -10.20
C VAL A 33 3.18 -2.27 -8.71
N TRP A 34 2.84 -1.31 -7.83
CA TRP A 34 2.99 -1.48 -6.38
C TRP A 34 2.09 -2.60 -5.85
N ILE A 35 0.86 -2.69 -6.35
CA ILE A 35 -0.07 -3.75 -5.99
C ILE A 35 0.43 -5.12 -6.48
N LYS A 36 0.93 -5.20 -7.72
CA LYS A 36 1.53 -6.43 -8.27
C LYS A 36 2.79 -6.86 -7.53
N LYS A 37 3.63 -5.90 -7.14
CA LYS A 37 4.85 -6.14 -6.35
C LYS A 37 4.56 -6.35 -4.86
N ASN A 38 3.33 -6.12 -4.44
CA ASN A 38 2.93 -6.12 -3.06
C ASN A 38 3.83 -5.24 -2.16
N GLU A 39 4.27 -4.11 -2.70
CA GLU A 39 5.20 -3.21 -2.03
C GLU A 39 4.90 -1.77 -2.45
N VAL A 40 4.59 -0.92 -1.47
CA VAL A 40 4.48 0.53 -1.68
C VAL A 40 5.81 1.20 -1.31
N PRO A 41 6.34 2.12 -2.13
CA PRO A 41 7.58 2.83 -1.81
C PRO A 41 7.47 3.55 -0.46
N PRO A 42 8.49 3.49 0.42
CA PRO A 42 8.41 4.02 1.79
C PRO A 42 8.04 5.51 1.84
N ARG A 43 8.50 6.30 0.87
CA ARG A 43 8.14 7.73 0.74
C ARG A 43 6.64 7.96 0.45
N ARG A 44 5.95 6.98 -0.13
CA ARG A 44 4.54 7.03 -0.55
C ARG A 44 3.60 6.26 0.38
N VAL A 45 4.13 5.36 1.22
CA VAL A 45 3.39 4.64 2.26
C VAL A 45 2.49 5.55 3.12
N PRO A 46 2.94 6.68 3.69
CA PRO A 46 2.07 7.51 4.53
C PRO A 46 0.89 8.11 3.76
N GLU A 47 1.13 8.56 2.53
CA GLU A 47 0.09 9.12 1.66
C GLU A 47 -0.89 8.03 1.18
N PHE A 48 -0.36 6.88 0.77
CA PHE A 48 -1.16 5.72 0.35
C PHE A 48 -2.02 5.19 1.50
N SER A 49 -1.46 5.11 2.71
CA SER A 49 -2.15 4.74 3.95
C SER A 49 -3.29 5.70 4.26
N ARG A 50 -3.05 7.01 4.11
CA ARG A 50 -4.07 8.04 4.33
C ARG A 50 -5.24 7.93 3.35
N ILE A 51 -4.97 7.61 2.08
CA ILE A 51 -6.00 7.53 1.02
C ILE A 51 -6.80 6.23 1.12
N THR A 52 -6.10 5.11 1.35
CA THR A 52 -6.73 3.78 1.35
C THR A 52 -7.25 3.35 2.71
N GLY A 53 -6.83 4.02 3.79
CA GLY A 53 -7.10 3.60 5.16
C GLY A 53 -6.30 2.38 5.62
N ILE A 54 -5.42 1.84 4.76
CA ILE A 54 -4.63 0.65 5.07
C ILE A 54 -3.46 1.05 5.99
N PRO A 55 -3.21 0.34 7.10
CA PRO A 55 -2.10 0.66 7.99
C PRO A 55 -0.75 0.46 7.30
N LYS A 56 0.20 1.37 7.57
CA LYS A 56 1.53 1.40 6.95
C LYS A 56 2.27 0.06 7.04
N SER A 57 2.15 -0.63 8.17
CA SER A 57 2.72 -1.96 8.44
C SER A 57 2.25 -3.05 7.47
N LYS A 58 1.05 -2.89 6.89
CA LYS A 58 0.50 -3.79 5.86
C LYS A 58 0.88 -3.37 4.43
N LEU A 59 1.25 -2.11 4.22
CA LEU A 59 1.66 -1.56 2.92
C LEU A 59 3.13 -1.80 2.63
N ASN A 60 3.95 -1.75 3.67
CA ASN A 60 5.37 -1.98 3.58
C ASN A 60 5.87 -2.55 4.92
N PRO A 61 6.50 -3.73 4.93
CA PRO A 61 6.98 -4.38 6.14
C PRO A 61 8.06 -3.57 6.87
N LEU A 62 8.74 -2.62 6.20
CA LEU A 62 9.64 -1.67 6.85
C LEU A 62 8.94 -0.74 7.86
N PHE A 63 7.60 -0.65 7.79
CA PHE A 63 6.76 0.09 8.75
C PHE A 63 5.98 -0.85 9.68
N SER A 64 6.16 -2.17 9.57
CA SER A 64 5.86 -3.07 10.67
C SER A 64 6.96 -2.81 11.68
N ASP A 65 6.67 -1.86 12.58
CA ASP A 65 7.47 -1.59 13.75
C ASP A 65 7.44 -2.85 14.61
N GLU A 66 8.34 -3.78 14.31
CA GLU A 66 8.87 -4.65 15.34
C GLU A 66 9.79 -3.77 16.18
N VAL A 67 9.16 -3.13 17.17
CA VAL A 67 9.73 -2.75 18.45
C VAL A 67 10.72 -3.81 18.95
N ALA A 68 11.98 -3.73 18.53
CA ALA A 68 13.06 -4.58 19.03
C ALA A 68 14.42 -3.85 19.11
N HIS A 69 14.46 -2.72 19.80
CA HIS A 69 15.50 -2.44 20.79
C HIS A 69 15.11 -1.23 21.65
N GLY A 70 14.86 -1.51 22.93
CA GLY A 70 15.16 -0.56 24.00
C GLY A 70 16.64 -0.62 24.34
#